data_AF-B6F201-F1
#
_entry.id   AF-B6F201-F1
#
_cell.length_a   1.000
_cell.length_b   1.000
_cell.length_c   1.000
_cell.angle_alpha   90.00
_cell.angle_beta   90.00
_cell.angle_gamma   90.00
#
_symmetry.space_group_name_H-M   'P 1'
#
loop_
_entity.id
_entity.type
_entity.pdbx_description
1 polymer ?
#
loop_
_entity_poly.entity_id
_entity_poly.type
_entity_poly.pdbx_seq_one_letter_code
_entity_poly.pdbx_strand_id
1 'polypeptide(L)'
;RAIHQDAPSYVEQSTEGQILVTGIKVVDLLAPYAKGGKIGLFGGAGVGKTVLIMELINNVAKAHGGYSVFAGVGERTREGNDLYHEMIESGVNKHGGGEGSKAALVYGQMNEPPGAR
;
A
#
# COMPACT_ATOMS: atom_id res chain seq x y z
N ARG A 1 0.97 13.28 -14.76
CA ARG A 1 1.27 14.21 -13.64
C ARG A 1 2.76 14.09 -13.35
N ALA A 2 3.47 15.17 -13.01
CA ALA A 2 4.89 15.09 -12.66
C ALA A 2 5.07 14.43 -11.27
N ILE A 3 6.20 13.75 -11.05
CA ILE A 3 6.48 13.05 -9.79
C ILE A 3 6.91 14.00 -8.65
N HIS A 4 7.50 15.15 -8.99
CA HIS A 4 7.81 16.21 -8.04
C HIS A 4 6.64 17.20 -8.00
N GLN A 5 6.02 17.34 -6.84
CA GLN A 5 4.91 18.26 -6.57
C GLN A 5 5.12 18.87 -5.18
N ASP A 6 4.71 20.12 -4.99
CA ASP A 6 4.73 20.75 -3.68
C ASP A 6 3.74 20.06 -2.73
N ALA A 7 4.03 20.12 -1.43
CA ALA A 7 3.11 19.63 -0.41
C ALA A 7 1.83 20.48 -0.40
N PRO A 8 0.67 19.91 0.01
CA PRO A 8 -0.55 20.69 0.21
C PRO A 8 -0.32 21.89 1.13
N SER A 9 -0.88 23.04 0.75
CA SER A 9 -0.76 24.27 1.53
C SER A 9 -1.47 24.14 2.88
N TYR A 10 -1.11 25.02 3.83
CA TYR A 10 -1.72 24.99 5.17
C TYR A 10 -3.25 25.09 5.14
N VAL A 11 -3.81 25.87 4.21
CA VAL A 11 -5.26 26.06 4.07
C VAL A 11 -5.99 24.84 3.48
N GLU A 12 -5.27 23.92 2.82
CA GLU A 12 -5.83 22.68 2.25
C GLU A 12 -5.77 21.51 3.23
N GLN A 13 -5.09 21.65 4.36
CA GLN A 13 -4.98 20.60 5.36
C GLN A 13 -6.29 20.46 6.14
N SER A 14 -6.81 19.24 6.21
CA SER A 14 -7.95 18.93 7.06
C SER A 14 -7.54 18.92 8.53
N THR A 15 -8.34 19.56 9.39
CA THR A 15 -8.21 19.50 10.85
C THR A 15 -9.03 18.38 11.48
N GLU A 16 -9.81 17.64 10.69
CA GLU A 16 -10.66 16.56 11.19
C GLU A 16 -9.88 15.26 11.34
N GLY A 17 -9.86 14.71 12.56
CA GLY A 17 -9.40 13.36 12.82
C GLY A 17 -10.47 12.33 12.43
N GLN A 18 -10.20 11.52 11.42
CA GLN A 18 -11.09 10.42 11.01
C GLN A 18 -10.34 9.08 11.11
N ILE A 19 -11.04 8.03 11.55
CA ILE A 19 -10.48 6.67 11.61
C ILE A 19 -10.66 5.98 10.25
N LEU A 20 -9.61 5.33 9.78
CA LEU A 20 -9.64 4.37 8.68
C LEU A 20 -9.85 2.97 9.26
N VAL A 21 -11.08 2.44 9.13
CA VAL A 21 -11.39 1.07 9.57
C VAL A 21 -10.74 0.07 8.61
N THR A 22 -9.84 -0.76 9.12
CA THR A 22 -9.03 -1.69 8.32
C THR A 22 -9.64 -3.08 8.19
N GLY A 23 -10.55 -3.46 9.10
CA GLY A 23 -11.09 -4.82 9.20
C GLY A 23 -10.18 -5.77 9.98
N ILE A 24 -9.01 -5.30 10.45
CA ILE A 24 -8.04 -6.11 11.17
C ILE A 24 -8.19 -5.82 12.66
N LYS A 25 -8.78 -6.78 13.40
CA LYS A 25 -9.17 -6.59 14.81
C LYS A 25 -8.08 -5.98 15.71
N VAL A 26 -6.85 -6.48 15.61
CA VAL A 26 -5.75 -5.99 16.46
C VAL A 26 -5.34 -4.56 16.11
N VAL A 27 -5.40 -4.20 14.82
CA VAL A 27 -5.11 -2.84 14.33
C VAL A 27 -6.24 -1.90 14.75
N ASP A 28 -7.48 -2.23 14.40
CA ASP A 28 -8.63 -1.37 14.67
C ASP A 28 -8.88 -1.16 16.17
N LEU A 29 -8.49 -2.11 17.02
CA LEU A 29 -8.67 -2.00 18.48
C LEU A 29 -7.50 -1.31 19.19
N LEU A 30 -6.26 -1.73 18.94
CA LEU A 30 -5.10 -1.31 19.74
C LEU A 30 -4.32 -0.15 19.11
N ALA A 31 -4.32 -0.04 17.78
CA ALA A 31 -3.55 0.94 17.04
C ALA A 31 -4.32 1.43 15.81
N PRO A 32 -5.49 2.09 15.99
CA PRO A 32 -6.38 2.47 14.90
C PRO A 32 -5.69 3.43 13.93
N TYR A 33 -5.92 3.21 12.64
CA TYR A 33 -5.30 3.98 11.58
C TYR A 33 -6.04 5.29 11.35
N ALA A 34 -5.34 6.41 11.31
CA ALA A 34 -5.93 7.71 10.97
C ALA A 34 -6.03 7.85 9.44
N LYS A 35 -7.20 8.23 8.93
CA LYS A 35 -7.40 8.52 7.50
C LYS A 35 -6.59 9.75 7.12
N GLY A 36 -5.76 9.62 6.08
CA GLY A 36 -4.78 10.65 5.69
C GLY A 36 -3.52 10.69 6.57
N GLY A 37 -3.40 9.79 7.55
CA GLY A 37 -2.22 9.66 8.41
C GLY A 37 -1.08 8.89 7.75
N LYS A 38 0.09 8.93 8.42
CA LYS A 38 1.27 8.13 8.08
C LYS A 38 1.42 7.00 9.09
N ILE A 39 1.75 5.81 8.62
CA ILE A 39 1.75 4.59 9.43
C ILE A 39 3.05 3.84 9.21
N GLY A 40 3.72 3.46 10.30
CA GLY A 40 4.92 2.66 10.27
C GLY A 40 4.62 1.20 10.56
N LEU A 41 5.02 0.29 9.66
CA LEU A 41 4.98 -1.15 9.89
C LEU A 41 6.38 -1.66 10.22
N PHE A 42 6.67 -1.80 11.51
CA PHE A 42 7.97 -2.24 12.00
C PHE A 42 8.02 -3.76 12.17
N GLY A 43 9.03 -4.41 11.60
CA GLY A 43 9.19 -5.86 11.76
C GLY A 43 10.38 -6.44 11.00
N GLY A 44 10.80 -7.65 11.39
CA GLY A 44 11.91 -8.38 10.76
C GLY A 44 11.52 -9.11 9.46
N ALA A 45 12.40 -9.99 8.99
CA ALA A 45 12.08 -10.91 7.90
C ALA A 45 11.12 -12.01 8.38
N GLY A 46 10.19 -12.44 7.53
CA GLY A 46 9.28 -13.56 7.82
C GLY A 46 8.14 -13.27 8.81
N VAL A 47 7.99 -12.05 9.32
CA VAL A 47 6.91 -11.69 10.27
C VAL A 47 5.56 -11.39 9.61
N GLY A 48 5.43 -11.63 8.30
CA GLY A 48 4.16 -11.43 7.57
C GLY A 48 3.85 -9.97 7.17
N LYS A 49 4.86 -9.08 7.06
CA LYS A 49 4.62 -7.69 6.66
C LYS A 49 3.91 -7.56 5.32
N THR A 50 4.38 -8.28 4.31
CA THR A 50 3.80 -8.27 2.96
C THR A 50 2.37 -8.78 2.96
N VAL A 51 2.10 -9.86 3.71
CA VAL A 51 0.76 -10.41 3.88
C VAL A 51 -0.19 -9.39 4.51
N LEU A 52 0.27 -8.67 5.54
CA LEU A 52 -0.52 -7.61 6.17
C LEU A 52 -0.82 -6.46 5.19
N ILE A 53 0.16 -6.05 4.38
CA ILE A 53 -0.03 -5.00 3.37
C ILE A 53 -1.06 -5.44 2.32
N MET A 54 -0.97 -6.68 1.83
CA MET A 54 -1.96 -7.21 0.88
C MET A 54 -3.37 -7.22 1.46
N GLU A 55 -3.52 -7.62 2.73
CA GLU A 55 -4.82 -7.65 3.37
C GLU A 55 -5.39 -6.24 3.59
N LEU A 56 -4.54 -5.27 3.91
CA LEU A 56 -4.95 -3.86 3.96
C LEU A 56 -5.45 -3.38 2.60
N ILE A 57 -4.73 -3.69 1.51
CA ILE A 57 -5.14 -3.35 0.14
C ILE A 57 -6.49 -3.98 -0.20
N ASN A 58 -6.64 -5.27 0.09
CA ASN A 58 -7.87 -6.03 -0.12
C ASN A 58 -9.06 -5.41 0.62
N ASN A 59 -8.90 -5.10 1.90
CA ASN A 59 -9.98 -4.53 2.73
C ASN A 59 -10.32 -3.09 2.35
N VAL A 60 -9.32 -2.27 2.03
CA VAL A 60 -9.56 -0.90 1.52
C VAL A 60 -10.30 -0.93 0.18
N ALA A 61 -9.91 -1.83 -0.72
CA ALA A 61 -10.55 -1.97 -2.01
C ALA A 61 -12.02 -2.45 -1.92
N LYS A 62 -12.30 -3.41 -1.02
CA LYS A 62 -13.63 -3.98 -0.83
C LYS A 62 -14.57 -3.10 0.00
N ALA A 63 -14.10 -2.57 1.12
CA ALA A 63 -14.94 -1.87 2.08
C ALA A 63 -15.09 -0.37 1.79
N HIS A 64 -14.05 0.27 1.25
CA HIS A 64 -14.03 1.72 1.05
C HIS A 64 -14.12 2.12 -0.44
N GLY A 65 -14.16 1.14 -1.35
CA GLY A 65 -14.16 1.37 -2.80
C GLY A 65 -12.90 2.08 -3.32
N GLY A 66 -11.84 2.10 -2.50
CA GLY A 66 -10.60 2.81 -2.81
C GLY A 66 -9.68 2.02 -3.75
N TYR A 67 -8.70 2.72 -4.29
CA TYR A 67 -7.55 2.11 -4.95
C TYR A 67 -6.33 2.18 -4.03
N SER A 68 -5.42 1.23 -4.18
CA SER A 68 -4.14 1.23 -3.47
C SER A 68 -2.98 1.42 -4.43
N VAL A 69 -1.90 2.01 -3.93
CA VAL A 69 -0.64 2.11 -4.65
C VAL A 69 0.44 1.52 -3.75
N PHE A 70 1.10 0.47 -4.24
CA PHE A 70 2.26 -0.12 -3.57
C PHE A 70 3.53 0.39 -4.24
N ALA A 71 4.41 1.00 -3.45
CA ALA A 71 5.72 1.46 -3.90
C ALA A 71 6.80 0.58 -3.25
N GLY A 72 7.36 -0.35 -4.03
CA GLY A 72 8.46 -1.22 -3.60
C GLY A 72 9.80 -0.56 -3.85
N VAL A 73 10.28 0.23 -2.88
CA VAL A 73 11.53 1.00 -2.95
C VAL A 73 12.68 0.19 -2.36
N GLY A 74 13.66 -0.17 -3.20
CA GLY A 74 14.79 -1.00 -2.80
C GLY A 74 14.38 -2.40 -2.36
N GLU A 75 13.25 -2.91 -2.87
CA GLU A 75 12.77 -4.26 -2.58
C GLU A 75 13.54 -5.33 -3.36
N ARG A 76 13.47 -6.58 -2.89
CA ARG A 76 14.02 -7.71 -3.64
C ARG A 76 13.09 -8.06 -4.80
N THR A 77 13.65 -8.34 -5.97
CA THR A 77 12.86 -8.71 -7.17
C THR A 77 12.02 -9.95 -6.93
N ARG A 78 12.53 -10.91 -6.15
CA ARG A 78 11.76 -12.09 -5.73
C ARG A 78 10.52 -11.69 -4.92
N GLU A 79 10.67 -10.83 -3.93
CA GLU A 79 9.55 -10.40 -3.06
C GLU A 79 8.52 -9.59 -3.86
N GLY A 80 8.96 -8.77 -4.83
CA GLY A 80 8.06 -8.08 -5.75
C GLY A 80 7.30 -9.03 -6.69
N ASN A 81 7.97 -10.06 -7.22
CA ASN A 81 7.34 -11.07 -8.05
C ASN A 81 6.29 -11.88 -7.26
N ASP A 82 6.66 -12.35 -6.07
CA ASP A 82 5.76 -13.11 -5.18
C ASP A 82 4.50 -12.28 -4.87
N LEU A 83 4.67 -10.99 -4.51
CA LEU A 83 3.56 -10.07 -4.25
C LEU A 83 2.65 -9.88 -5.47
N TYR A 84 3.21 -9.75 -6.69
CA TYR A 84 2.41 -9.59 -7.91
C TYR A 84 1.51 -10.81 -8.16
N HIS A 85 2.06 -12.01 -8.03
CA HIS A 85 1.30 -13.24 -8.21
C HIS A 85 0.24 -13.44 -7.11
N GLU A 86 0.59 -13.16 -5.85
CA GLU A 86 -0.38 -13.22 -4.73
C GLU A 86 -1.54 -12.23 -4.93
N MET A 87 -1.28 -11.04 -5.49
CA MET A 87 -2.35 -10.07 -5.81
C MET A 87 -3.28 -10.55 -6.93
N ILE A 88 -2.76 -11.34 -7.89
CA ILE A 88 -3.57 -11.95 -8.94
C ILE A 88 -4.42 -13.08 -8.37
N GLU A 89 -3.82 -13.96 -7.57
CA GLU A 89 -4.50 -15.12 -6.96
C GLU A 89 -5.59 -14.69 -5.97
N SER A 90 -5.33 -13.66 -5.17
CA SER A 90 -6.30 -13.08 -4.24
C SER A 90 -7.42 -12.27 -4.93
N GLY A 91 -7.29 -12.02 -6.24
CA GLY A 91 -8.27 -11.27 -7.02
C GLY A 91 -8.24 -9.76 -6.77
N VAL A 92 -7.23 -9.25 -6.06
CA VAL A 92 -6.99 -7.80 -5.90
C VAL A 92 -6.67 -7.17 -7.26
N ASN A 93 -5.85 -7.85 -8.07
CA ASN A 93 -5.51 -7.42 -9.42
C ASN A 93 -5.87 -8.50 -10.45
N LYS A 94 -6.12 -8.05 -11.69
CA LYS A 94 -6.24 -8.95 -12.83
C LYS A 94 -4.87 -9.21 -13.45
N HIS A 95 -4.67 -10.42 -13.98
CA HIS A 95 -3.42 -10.76 -14.67
C HIS A 95 -3.19 -9.81 -15.85
N GLY A 96 -2.02 -9.19 -15.92
CA GLY A 96 -1.72 -8.17 -16.93
C GLY A 96 -2.32 -6.78 -16.62
N GLY A 97 -2.99 -6.62 -15.47
CA GLY A 97 -3.63 -5.37 -15.05
C GLY A 97 -4.96 -5.11 -15.75
N GLY A 98 -5.37 -3.84 -15.74
CA GLY A 98 -6.57 -3.37 -16.44
C GLY A 98 -7.83 -3.28 -15.56
N GLU A 99 -8.98 -3.24 -16.22
CA GLU A 99 -10.28 -3.00 -15.58
C GLU A 99 -10.58 -4.05 -14.50
N GLY A 100 -10.97 -3.58 -13.32
CA GLY A 100 -11.22 -4.42 -12.15
C GLY A 100 -10.02 -4.64 -11.24
N SER A 101 -8.81 -4.22 -11.62
CA SER A 101 -7.66 -4.19 -10.70
C SER A 101 -7.80 -3.07 -9.66
N LYS A 102 -7.38 -3.34 -8.42
CA LYS A 102 -7.55 -2.42 -7.29
C LYS A 102 -6.24 -1.84 -6.75
N ALA A 103 -5.10 -2.35 -7.20
CA ALA A 103 -3.79 -1.88 -6.81
C ALA A 103 -2.88 -1.56 -8.00
N ALA A 104 -2.14 -0.47 -7.93
CA ALA A 104 -1.00 -0.19 -8.80
C ALA A 104 0.31 -0.58 -8.09
N LEU A 105 1.21 -1.25 -8.79
CA LEU A 105 2.54 -1.62 -8.28
C LEU A 105 3.60 -0.77 -8.97
N VAL A 106 4.42 -0.09 -8.18
CA VAL A 106 5.57 0.70 -8.64
C VAL A 106 6.81 0.15 -7.96
N TYR A 107 7.78 -0.36 -8.71
CA TYR A 107 8.99 -0.96 -8.17
C TYR A 107 10.22 -0.16 -8.58
N GLY A 108 11.10 0.09 -7.61
CA GLY A 108 12.50 0.44 -7.82
C GLY A 108 13.34 -0.61 -7.11
N GLN A 109 13.77 -1.65 -7.83
CA GLN A 109 14.32 -2.86 -7.24
C GLN A 109 15.75 -2.65 -6.69
N MET A 110 16.23 -3.55 -5.82
CA MET A 110 17.60 -3.48 -5.27
C MET A 110 18.71 -3.46 -6.35
N ASN A 111 18.47 -4.03 -7.52
CA ASN A 111 19.42 -4.07 -8.63
C ASN A 111 19.42 -2.80 -9.49
N GLU A 112 18.54 -1.84 -9.21
CA GLU A 112 18.49 -0.55 -9.92
C GLU A 112 19.47 0.46 -9.31
N PRO A 113 19.97 1.43 -10.10
CA PRO A 113 20.88 2.45 -9.60
C PRO A 113 20.22 3.27 -8.48
N PRO A 114 21.01 3.85 -7.55
CA PRO A 114 20.48 4.60 -6.41
C PRO A 114 19.60 5.79 -6.80
N GLY A 115 19.78 6.39 -7.98
CA GLY A 115 18.91 7.49 -8.44
C GLY A 115 17.53 7.03 -8.94
N ALA A 116 17.36 5.74 -9.22
CA ALA A 116 16.07 5.15 -9.61
C ALA A 116 15.28 4.58 -8.42
N ARG A 117 15.96 4.32 -7.29
CA ARG A 117 15.36 3.83 -6.05
C ARG A 117 14.78 4.97 -5.21
#